data_AF-A0A2P9A992-F1
#
_entry.id   AF-A0A2P9A992-F1
#
_cell.length_a   1.000
_cell.length_b   1.000
_cell.length_c   1.000
_cell.angle_alpha   90.00
_cell.angle_beta   90.00
_cell.angle_gamma   90.00
#
_symmetry.space_group_name_H-M   'P 1'
#
loop_
_entity.id
_entity.type
_entity.pdbx_description
1 polymer ?
#
loop_
_entity_poly.entity_id
_entity_poly.type
_entity_poly.pdbx_seq_one_letter_code
_entity_poly.pdbx_strand_id
1 'polypeptide(L)' 'MEGLEVSIHWHGIWQRGSQYYDGVPFVTQCPIQQGNTFRYQWV' A
#
# COMPACT_ATOMS: atom_id res chain seq x y z
N MET A 1 -3.79 -17.62 -8.98
CA MET A 1 -5.01 -17.00 -9.53
C MET A 1 -4.73 -15.52 -9.63
N GLU A 2 -4.93 -14.91 -10.79
CA GLU A 2 -4.77 -13.47 -10.96
C GLU A 2 -5.87 -12.71 -10.20
N GLY A 3 -5.56 -11.51 -9.70
CA GLY A 3 -6.54 -10.64 -9.04
C GLY A 3 -6.82 -10.94 -7.56
N LEU A 4 -5.96 -11.71 -6.88
CA LEU A 4 -6.09 -11.99 -5.44
C LEU A 4 -5.31 -11.03 -4.53
N GLU A 5 -4.74 -9.97 -5.08
CA GLU A 5 -3.93 -9.03 -4.32
C GLU A 5 -4.27 -7.58 -4.68
N VAL A 6 -4.04 -6.66 -3.74
CA VAL A 6 -4.36 -5.24 -3.92
C VAL A 6 -3.33 -4.35 -3.24
N SER A 7 -3.07 -3.18 -3.80
CA SER A 7 -2.39 -2.07 -3.13
C SER A 7 -3.09 -0.77 -3.49
N ILE A 8 -3.08 0.20 -2.60
CA ILE A 8 -3.85 1.46 -2.75
C ILE A 8 -2.89 2.62 -2.61
N HIS A 9 -2.68 3.35 -3.71
CA HIS A 9 -1.89 4.57 -3.70
C HIS A 9 -2.72 5.81 -3.36
N TRP A 10 -2.16 6.69 -2.52
CA TRP A 10 -2.80 7.91 -2.06
C TRP A 10 -2.28 9.11 -2.86
N HIS A 11 -2.83 9.29 -4.06
CA HIS A 11 -2.40 10.33 -4.98
C HIS A 11 -2.45 11.72 -4.33
N GLY A 12 -1.31 12.42 -4.33
CA GLY A 12 -1.19 13.78 -3.79
C GLY A 12 -0.76 13.87 -2.33
N ILE A 13 -0.61 12.74 -1.62
CA ILE A 13 -0.03 12.70 -0.27
C ILE A 13 1.48 12.51 -0.38
N TRP A 14 2.26 13.37 0.30
CA TRP A 14 3.72 13.35 0.20
C TRP A 14 4.40 12.17 0.93
N GLN A 15 3.68 11.49 1.84
CA GLN A 15 4.18 10.37 2.66
C GLN A 15 5.54 10.64 3.37
N ARG A 16 5.74 11.85 3.90
CA ARG A 16 7.00 12.23 4.59
C ARG A 16 7.15 11.46 5.90
N GLY A 17 8.12 10.54 5.93
CA GLY A 17 8.36 9.67 7.10
C GLY A 17 7.43 8.45 7.16
N SER A 18 6.56 8.29 6.17
CA SER A 18 5.54 7.24 6.08
C SER A 18 5.56 6.56 4.70
N GLN A 19 6.72 6.52 4.03
CA GLN A 19 6.89 6.09 2.64
C GLN A 19 6.37 4.67 2.37
N TYR A 20 6.44 3.79 3.36
CA TYR A 20 5.94 2.42 3.30
C TYR A 20 4.40 2.33 3.19
N TYR A 21 3.68 3.43 3.42
CA TYR A 21 2.24 3.55 3.24
C TYR A 21 1.83 4.23 1.92
N ASP A 22 2.77 4.46 1.00
CA ASP A 22 2.46 5.08 -0.29
C ASP A 22 1.66 4.16 -1.23
N GLY A 23 1.70 2.84 -1.01
CA GLY A 23 0.83 1.89 -1.73
C GLY A 23 1.20 1.61 -3.18
N VAL A 24 2.46 1.81 -3.58
CA VAL A 24 2.96 1.40 -4.90
C VAL A 24 3.53 -0.03 -4.80
N PRO A 25 2.90 -1.04 -5.43
CA PRO A 25 3.32 -2.43 -5.30
C PRO A 25 4.72 -2.63 -5.86
N PHE A 26 5.54 -3.40 -5.14
CA PHE A 26 6.93 -3.71 -5.47
C PHE A 26 7.91 -2.52 -5.44
N VAL A 27 7.46 -1.34 -4.97
CA VAL A 27 8.31 -0.18 -4.70
C VAL A 27 8.30 0.16 -3.21
N THR A 28 7.12 0.46 -2.66
CA THR A 28 6.99 0.87 -1.25
C THR A 28 6.44 -0.23 -0.35
N GLN A 29 5.77 -1.23 -0.94
CA GLN A 29 5.26 -2.40 -0.22
C GLN A 29 5.01 -3.59 -1.15
N CYS A 30 4.87 -4.77 -0.55
CA CYS A 30 4.25 -5.91 -1.23
C CYS A 30 2.73 -5.68 -1.36
N PRO A 31 2.07 -6.25 -2.40
CA PRO A 31 0.62 -6.28 -2.47
C PRO A 31 -0.01 -6.97 -1.25
N ILE A 32 -1.14 -6.45 -0.81
CA ILE A 32 -1.95 -7.04 0.27
C ILE A 32 -2.64 -8.27 -0.31
N GLN A 33 -2.28 -9.44 0.20
CA GLN A 33 -2.86 -10.71 -0.22
C GLN A 33 -4.31 -10.83 0.25
N GLN A 34 -5.15 -11.52 -0.53
CA GLN A 34 -6.54 -11.83 -0.19
C GLN A 34 -6.65 -12.40 1.23
N GLY A 35 -7.67 -11.92 1.97
CA GLY A 35 -7.93 -12.36 3.34
C GLY A 35 -7.08 -11.67 4.41
N ASN A 36 -6.05 -10.92 4.02
CA ASN A 36 -5.27 -10.11 4.94
C ASN A 36 -5.80 -8.68 5.04
N THR A 37 -5.56 -8.06 6.20
CA THR A 37 -5.84 -6.65 6.44
C THR A 37 -4.53 -5.90 6.59
N PHE A 38 -4.42 -4.76 5.92
CA PHE A 38 -3.31 -3.84 6.09
C PHE A 38 -3.86 -2.46 6.40
N ARG A 39 -3.36 -1.85 7.47
CA ARG A 39 -3.74 -0.49 7.87
C ARG A 39 -2.68 0.48 7.36
N TYR A 40 -3.09 1.38 6.49
CA TYR A 40 -2.29 2.55 6.13
C TYR A 40 -2.37 3.60 7.25
N GLN A 41 -1.24 4.18 7.65
CA GLN A 41 -1.22 5.15 8.75
C GLN A 41 -0.12 6.21 8.58
N TRP A 42 -0.51 7.46 8.35
CA TRP A 42 0.39 8.62 8.37
C TRP A 42 -0.27 9.79 9.12
N VAL A 43 0.47 10.89 9.27
CA VAL A 43 0.03 12.15 9.89
C VAL A 43 -0.59 13.08 8.85
#